data_AF-A0A840V404-F1
#
_entry.id   AF-A0A840V404-F1
#
_cell.length_a   1.000
_cell.length_b   1.000
_cell.length_c   1.000
_cell.angle_alpha   90.00
_cell.angle_beta   90.00
_cell.angle_gamma   90.00
#
_symmetry.space_group_name_H-M   'P 1'
#
loop_
_entity.id
_entity.type
_entity.pdbx_description
1 polymer ?
#
loop_
_entity_poly.entity_id
_entity_poly.type
_entity_poly.pdbx_seq_one_letter_code
_entity_poly.pdbx_strand_id
1 'polypeptide(L)' 'MGYDELKAAVLNLEQSQQKQLVMEVLTQLLPKVCNDEACLDQLRNFVDEETIRSYREQHMDSV' A
#
# COMPACT_ATOMS: atom_id res chain seq x y z
N MET A 1 -7.80 22.58 1.43
CA MET A 1 -8.17 21.32 0.79
C MET A 1 -8.94 20.50 1.80
N GLY A 2 -10.15 20.07 1.45
CA GLY A 2 -10.95 19.16 2.29
C GLY A 2 -10.49 17.70 2.18
N TYR A 3 -10.98 16.83 3.06
CA TYR A 3 -10.66 15.39 3.02
C TYR A 3 -11.00 14.75 1.66
N ASP A 4 -12.16 15.09 1.10
CA ASP A 4 -12.63 14.52 -0.17
C ASP A 4 -11.76 14.95 -1.36
N GLU A 5 -11.32 16.22 -1.38
CA GLU A 5 -10.38 16.71 -2.39
C GLU A 5 -9.02 16.02 -2.28
N LEU A 6 -8.52 15.80 -1.06
CA LEU A 6 -7.26 15.10 -0.83
C LEU A 6 -7.34 13.64 -1.29
N LYS A 7 -8.44 12.96 -0.94
CA LYS A 7 -8.70 11.59 -1.39
C LYS A 7 -8.75 11.49 -2.91
N ALA A 8 -9.47 12.40 -3.57
CA ALA A 8 -9.55 12.44 -5.02
C ALA A 8 -8.16 12.69 -5.65
N ALA A 9 -7.37 13.59 -5.07
CA ALA A 9 -6.01 13.85 -5.56
C ALA A 9 -5.11 12.61 -5.47
N VAL A 10 -5.14 11.88 -4.35
CA VAL A 10 -4.34 10.66 -4.16
C VAL A 10 -4.77 9.54 -5.10
N LEU A 11 -6.07 9.33 -5.27
CA LEU A 11 -6.60 8.27 -6.15
C LEU A 11 -6.34 8.54 -7.64
N ASN A 12 -6.16 9.81 -8.03
CA ASN A 12 -5.89 10.22 -9.40
C ASN A 12 -4.39 10.38 -9.73
N LEU A 13 -3.49 10.07 -8.79
CA LEU A 13 -2.05 10.04 -9.07
C LEU A 13 -1.70 9.02 -10.15
N GLU A 14 -0.63 9.27 -10.90
CA GLU A 14 -0.06 8.27 -11.80
C GLU A 14 0.44 7.06 -11.02
N GLN A 15 0.45 5.88 -11.65
CA GLN A 15 0.82 4.62 -10.97
C GLN A 15 2.22 4.68 -10.31
N SER A 16 3.18 5.36 -10.94
CA SER A 16 4.52 5.58 -10.38
C SER A 16 4.49 6.42 -9.10
N GLN A 17 3.66 7.47 -9.08
CA GLN A 17 3.48 8.36 -7.94
C GLN A 17 2.65 7.71 -6.83
N GLN A 18 1.65 6.91 -7.17
CA GLN A 18 0.91 6.07 -6.21
C GLN A 18 1.87 5.10 -5.52
N LYS A 19 2.74 4.42 -6.28
CA LYS A 19 3.77 3.55 -5.72
C LYS A 19 4.70 4.31 -4.78
N GLN A 20 5.15 5.51 -5.18
CA GLN A 20 6.00 6.34 -4.32
C GLN A 20 5.30 6.75 -3.02
N LEU A 21 4.03 7.17 -3.11
CA LEU A 21 3.22 7.53 -1.94
C LEU A 21 3.05 6.36 -0.98
N VAL A 22 2.82 5.14 -1.50
CA VAL A 22 2.73 3.93 -0.67
C VAL A 22 4.07 3.61 0.02
N MET A 23 5.17 3.66 -0.73
CA MET A 23 6.49 3.30 -0.19
C MET A 23 7.05 4.31 0.80
N GLU A 24 6.83 5.61 0.58
CA GLU A 24 7.47 6.69 1.35
C GLU A 24 6.55 7.26 2.43
N VAL A 25 5.26 7.45 2.13
CA VAL A 25 4.34 8.17 3.02
C VAL A 25 3.58 7.22 3.93
N LEU A 26 3.03 6.14 3.36
CA LEU A 26 2.28 5.15 4.13
C LEU A 26 3.17 4.47 5.19
N THR A 27 4.40 4.10 4.85
CA THR A 27 5.37 3.53 5.82
C THR A 27 5.64 4.44 7.03
N GLN A 28 5.58 5.76 6.86
CA GLN A 28 5.75 6.75 7.93
C GLN A 28 4.45 7.05 8.69
N LEU A 29 3.29 6.93 8.03
CA LEU A 29 1.98 7.16 8.62
C LEU A 29 1.51 5.95 9.44
N LEU A 30 1.73 4.75 8.96
CA LEU A 30 1.18 3.53 9.55
C LEU A 30 1.53 3.35 11.04
N PRO A 31 2.77 3.61 11.52
CA PRO A 31 3.07 3.54 12.95
C PRO A 31 2.33 4.58 13.81
N LYS A 32 1.80 5.64 13.21
CA LYS A 32 1.05 6.70 13.91
C LYS A 32 -0.45 6.44 13.93
N VAL A 33 -0.95 5.63 12.99
CA VAL A 33 -2.37 5.39 12.77
C VAL A 33 -2.78 3.98 13.23
N CYS A 34 -1.93 2.96 13.00
CA CYS A 34 -2.12 1.62 13.54
C CYS A 34 -1.61 1.53 14.98
N ASN A 35 -2.52 1.72 15.92
CA ASN A 35 -2.25 1.60 17.36
C ASN A 35 -2.97 0.40 18.01
N ASP A 36 -3.67 -0.41 17.22
CA ASP A 36 -4.36 -1.62 17.66
C ASP A 36 -3.97 -2.84 16.79
N GLU A 37 -4.20 -4.03 17.33
CA GLU A 37 -3.87 -5.29 16.64
C GLU A 37 -4.66 -5.46 15.33
N ALA A 38 -5.90 -4.99 15.28
CA ALA A 38 -6.74 -5.09 14.09
C ALA A 38 -6.14 -4.33 12.89
N CYS A 39 -5.58 -3.15 13.13
CA CYS A 39 -4.90 -2.36 12.12
C CYS A 39 -3.58 -3.01 11.69
N LEU A 40 -2.81 -3.56 12.64
CA LEU A 40 -1.58 -4.30 12.34
C LEU A 40 -1.83 -5.54 11.47
N ASP A 41 -2.92 -6.27 11.71
CA ASP A 41 -3.28 -7.46 10.93
C ASP A 41 -3.68 -7.10 9.49
N GLN A 42 -4.42 -6.01 9.29
CA GLN A 42 -4.72 -5.53 7.93
C GLN A 42 -3.46 -5.15 7.15
N LEU A 43 -2.48 -4.57 7.84
CA LEU A 43 -1.22 -4.15 7.27
C LEU A 43 -0.34 -5.35 6.86
N ARG A 44 -0.28 -6.38 7.71
CA ARG A 44 0.41 -7.65 7.40
C ARG A 44 -0.19 -8.32 6.16
N ASN A 45 -1.53 -8.40 6.09
CA ASN A 45 -2.22 -8.98 4.94
C ASN A 45 -1.91 -8.23 3.63
N PHE A 46 -1.81 -6.89 3.69
CA PHE A 46 -1.45 -6.08 2.52
C PHE A 46 -0.04 -6.40 2.00
N VAL A 47 0.95 -6.51 2.90
CA VAL A 47 2.34 -6.85 2.56
C VAL A 47 2.45 -8.28 2.02
N ASP A 48 1.73 -9.23 2.62
CA ASP A 48 1.74 -10.63 2.18
C ASP A 48 1.14 -10.79 0.78
N GLU A 49 0.01 -10.14 0.48
CA GLU A 49 -0.59 -10.20 -0.86
C GLU A 49 0.30 -9.58 -1.95
N GLU A 50 0.99 -8.47 -1.65
CA GLU A 50 1.94 -7.85 -2.59
C GLU A 50 3.18 -8.74 -2.81
N THR A 51 3.72 -9.31 -1.73
CA THR A 51 4.87 -10.22 -1.77
C THR A 51 4.54 -11.49 -2.56
N ILE A 52 3.37 -12.10 -2.30
CA ILE A 52 2.87 -13.28 -3.02
C ILE A 52 2.66 -12.97 -4.50
N ARG A 53 2.16 -11.78 -4.85
CA ARG A 53 1.97 -11.37 -6.24
C ARG A 53 3.30 -11.28 -6.99
N SER A 54 4.29 -10.60 -6.42
CA SER A 54 5.63 -10.50 -7.02
C SER A 54 6.30 -11.86 -7.18
N TYR A 55 6.12 -12.76 -6.20
CA TYR A 55 6.61 -14.13 -6.27
C TYR A 55 5.91 -14.93 -7.38
N ARG A 56 4.58 -14.83 -7.50
CA ARG A 56 3.83 -15.50 -8.58
C ARG A 56 4.18 -14.99 -9.96
N GLU A 57 4.41 -13.69 -10.12
CA GLU A 57 4.82 -13.08 -11.39
C GLU A 57 6.25 -13.51 -11.77
N GLN A 58 7.18 -13.61 -10.81
CA GLN A 58 8.56 -14.02 -11.06
C GLN A 58 8.73 -15.53 -11.30
N HIS A 59 7.78 -16.35 -10.85
CA HIS A 59 7.83 -17.81 -10.94
C HIS A 59 6.78 -18.42 -11.88
N MET A 60 5.99 -17.60 -12.60
CA MET A 60 5.05 -18.09 -13.63
C MET A 60 5.69 -18.36 -15.00
N ASP A 61 6.97 -18.01 -15.22
CA ASP A 61 7.75 -18.45 -16.39
C ASP A 61 8.37 -19.85 -16.22
N SER A 62 7.94 -20.61 -15.20
CA SER A 62 8.42 -21.96 -14.89
C SER A 62 7.33 -23.02 -15.07
N VAL A 63 6.66 -23.04 -16.23
CA VAL A 63 5.85 -24.20 -16.69
C VAL A 63 6.20 -24.51 -18.14
#